data_AF-A0A2E0K4G9-F1
#
_entry.id   AF-A0A2E0K4G9-F1
#
_cell.length_a   1.000
_cell.length_b   1.000
_cell.length_c   1.000
_cell.angle_alpha   90.00
_cell.angle_beta   90.00
_cell.angle_gamma   90.00
#
_symmetry.space_group_name_H-M   'P 1'
#
loop_
_entity.id
_entity.type
_entity.pdbx_description
1 polymer ?
#
loop_
_entity_poly.entity_id
_entity_poly.type
_entity_poly.pdbx_seq_one_letter_code
_entity_poly.pdbx_strand_id
1 'polypeptide(L)' 'MLRLISRSVLVLVVLSGLSACAGVKPWERDLLAKPHMELDPDPLQSAFDDHIYFSKEASSGGRGFGGGGCGCN' A
#
# COMPACT_ATOMS: atom_id res chain seq x y z
N MET A 1 -40.94 -14.26 15.85
CA MET A 1 -39.76 -15.16 15.88
C MET A 1 -38.88 -14.97 14.64
N LEU A 2 -39.40 -15.11 13.42
CA LEU A 2 -38.61 -14.96 12.17
C LEU A 2 -37.86 -13.61 12.03
N ARG A 3 -38.50 -12.51 12.45
CA ARG A 3 -37.90 -11.15 12.44
C ARG A 3 -36.76 -10.97 13.46
N LEU A 4 -36.80 -11.71 14.58
CA LEU A 4 -35.73 -11.68 15.58
C LEU A 4 -34.51 -12.44 15.08
N ILE A 5 -34.73 -13.61 14.48
CA ILE A 5 -33.68 -14.45 13.89
C ILE A 5 -32.96 -13.70 12.76
N SER A 6 -33.72 -13.05 11.87
CA SER A 6 -33.15 -12.24 10.78
C SER A 6 -32.25 -11.10 11.29
N ARG A 7 -32.63 -10.43 12.39
CA ARG A 7 -31.81 -9.38 13.01
C ARG A 7 -30.54 -9.94 13.64
N SER A 8 -30.63 -11.07 14.34
CA SER A 8 -29.46 -11.74 14.92
C SER A 8 -28.46 -12.20 13.86
N VAL A 9 -28.93 -12.72 12.73
CA VAL A 9 -28.08 -13.11 11.60
C VAL A 9 -27.35 -11.91 11.01
N LEU A 10 -28.06 -10.79 10.79
CA LEU A 10 -27.46 -9.56 10.27
C LEU A 10 -26.33 -9.04 11.18
N VAL A 11 -26.57 -9.03 12.50
CA VAL A 11 -25.56 -8.60 13.49
C VAL A 11 -24.33 -9.49 13.44
N LEU A 12 -24.51 -10.81 13.35
CA LEU A 12 -23.39 -11.76 13.28
C LEU A 12 -22.53 -11.55 12.02
N VAL A 13 -23.17 -11.29 10.88
CA VAL A 13 -22.48 -11.04 9.59
C VAL A 13 -21.68 -9.73 9.63
N VAL A 14 -22.19 -8.69 10.29
CA VAL A 14 -21.46 -7.43 10.43
C VAL A 14 -20.25 -7.60 11.37
N LEU A 15 -20.41 -8.36 12.45
CA LEU A 15 -19.34 -8.59 13.42
C LEU A 15 -18.17 -9.41 12.85
N SER A 16 -18.43 -10.34 11.93
CA SER A 16 -17.36 -11.15 11.30
C SER A 16 -16.47 -10.37 10.34
N GLY A 17 -16.94 -9.23 9.80
CA GLY A 17 -16.13 -8.35 8.95
C GLY A 17 -15.04 -7.58 9.69
N LEU A 18 -15.21 -7.36 11.00
CA LEU A 18 -14.28 -6.55 11.81
C LEU A 18 -12.91 -7.23 12.03
N SER A 19 -12.84 -8.56 11.94
CA SER A 19 -11.58 -9.31 12.08
C SER A 19 -10.70 -9.31 10.83
N ALA A 20 -11.18 -8.81 9.68
CA ALA A 20 -10.42 -8.83 8.42
C ALA A 20 -9.31 -7.77 8.35
N CYS A 21 -9.34 -6.75 9.20
CA CYS A 21 -8.35 -5.66 9.23
C CYS A 21 -7.29 -5.86 10.34
N ALA A 22 -6.92 -7.11 10.64
CA ALA A 22 -5.86 -7.39 11.61
C ALA A 22 -4.47 -7.19 10.97
N GLY A 23 -3.64 -6.36 11.59
CA GLY A 23 -2.24 -6.21 11.16
C GLY A 23 -1.45 -7.51 11.32
N VAL A 24 -0.58 -7.80 10.36
CA VAL A 24 0.31 -8.97 10.41
C VAL A 24 1.53 -8.70 11.30
N LYS A 25 1.97 -9.71 12.04
CA LYS A 25 3.19 -9.59 12.85
C LYS A 25 4.39 -9.41 11.93
N PRO A 26 5.47 -8.72 12.37
CA PRO A 26 6.63 -8.46 11.52
C PRO A 26 7.23 -9.71 10.87
N TRP A 27 7.30 -10.82 11.59
CA TRP A 27 7.84 -12.10 11.09
C TRP A 27 6.91 -12.86 10.14
N GLU A 28 5.61 -12.52 10.09
CA GLU A 28 4.67 -13.11 9.13
C GLU A 28 4.79 -12.48 7.74
N ARG A 29 5.44 -11.31 7.64
CA ARG A 29 5.61 -10.59 6.38
C ARG A 29 6.46 -11.34 5.38
N ASP A 30 7.45 -12.12 5.84
CA ASP A 30 8.30 -12.93 4.96
C ASP A 30 7.49 -13.93 4.12
N LEU A 31 6.43 -14.52 4.70
CA LEU A 31 5.58 -15.48 4.01
C LEU A 31 4.45 -14.81 3.20
N LEU A 32 3.99 -13.63 3.63
CA LEU A 32 2.82 -12.95 3.06
C LEU A 32 3.19 -11.91 1.99
N ALA A 33 4.34 -11.24 2.11
CA ALA A 33 4.82 -10.25 1.15
C ALA A 33 5.61 -10.93 0.03
N LYS A 34 4.89 -11.49 -0.94
CA LYS A 34 5.50 -12.19 -2.06
C LYS A 34 6.19 -11.20 -3.00
N PRO A 35 7.30 -11.57 -3.68
CA PRO A 35 8.02 -10.65 -4.58
C PRO A 35 7.18 -10.07 -5.73
N HIS A 36 6.11 -10.74 -6.17
CA HIS A 36 5.23 -10.21 -7.22
C HIS A 36 4.18 -9.21 -6.69
N MET A 37 4.13 -8.99 -5.38
CA MET A 37 3.29 -7.98 -4.73
C MET A 37 4.08 -6.70 -4.44
N GLU A 38 5.36 -6.64 -4.83
CA GLU A 38 6.19 -5.44 -4.76
C GLU A 38 5.46 -4.30 -5.50
N LEU A 39 5.47 -3.10 -4.90
CA LEU A 39 4.87 -1.91 -5.54
C LEU A 39 5.63 -1.52 -6.81
N ASP A 40 6.92 -1.79 -6.83
CA ASP A 40 7.82 -1.57 -7.95
C ASP A 40 8.50 -2.90 -8.31
N PRO A 41 8.08 -3.55 -9.41
CA PRO A 41 8.63 -4.84 -9.83
C PRO A 41 10.05 -4.74 -10.41
N ASP A 42 10.50 -3.54 -10.80
CA ASP A 42 11.84 -3.30 -11.33
C ASP A 42 12.45 -2.02 -10.73
N PRO A 43 12.90 -2.09 -9.47
CA PRO A 43 13.41 -0.91 -8.76
C PRO A 43 14.66 -0.33 -9.38
N LEU A 44 15.41 -1.11 -10.17
CA LEU A 44 16.61 -0.62 -10.84
C LEU A 44 16.24 0.27 -12.03
N GLN A 45 15.30 -0.18 -12.87
CA GLN A 45 14.81 0.65 -13.98
C GLN A 45 14.11 1.91 -13.47
N SER A 46 13.23 1.77 -12.47
CA SER A 46 12.55 2.92 -11.86
C SER A 46 13.54 3.94 -11.30
N ALA A 47 14.62 3.49 -10.64
CA ALA A 47 15.67 4.38 -10.15
C ALA A 47 16.44 5.08 -11.29
N PHE A 48 16.73 4.39 -12.40
CA PHE A 48 17.37 4.99 -13.56
C PHE A 48 16.48 6.07 -14.21
N ASP A 49 15.20 5.76 -14.40
CA ASP A 49 14.24 6.70 -14.96
C ASP A 49 14.07 7.93 -14.06
N ASP A 50 14.00 7.73 -12.74
CA ASP A 50 13.94 8.83 -11.78
C ASP A 50 15.20 9.68 -11.81
N HIS A 51 16.38 9.07 -11.96
CA HIS A 51 17.64 9.82 -12.10
C HIS A 51 17.65 10.68 -13.37
N ILE A 52 17.19 10.13 -14.51
CA ILE A 52 17.09 10.88 -15.77
C ILE A 52 16.07 12.02 -15.64
N TYR A 53 14.90 11.74 -15.07
CA TYR A 53 13.83 12.70 -14.91
C TYR A 53 14.26 13.84 -13.99
N PHE A 54 14.84 13.52 -12.83
CA PHE A 54 15.40 14.52 -11.93
C PHE A 54 16.49 15.36 -12.61
N SER A 55 17.40 14.74 -13.37
CA SER A 55 18.46 15.49 -14.06
C SER A 55 17.93 16.48 -15.10
N LYS A 56 16.74 16.24 -15.66
CA LYS A 56 16.12 17.10 -16.68
C LYS A 56 15.14 18.12 -16.09
N GLU A 57 14.41 17.71 -15.06
CA GLU A 57 13.21 18.41 -14.59
C GLU A 57 13.24 18.58 -13.07
N ALA A 58 14.41 18.68 -12.44
CA ALA A 58 14.56 18.79 -10.97
C ALA A 58 13.65 19.85 -10.31
N SER A 59 13.35 20.95 -11.02
CA SER A 59 12.46 22.02 -10.55
C SER A 59 10.96 21.68 -10.60
N SER A 60 10.53 20.57 -11.21
CA SER A 60 9.14 20.10 -11.12
C SER A 60 8.89 19.24 -9.86
N GLY A 61 9.96 18.80 -9.20
CA GLY A 61 9.94 17.88 -8.07
C GLY A 61 10.16 16.43 -8.51
N GLY A 62 10.77 15.62 -7.63
CA GLY A 62 11.01 14.20 -7.85
C GLY A 62 9.89 13.30 -7.31
N ARG A 63 9.95 12.00 -7.62
CA ARG A 63 9.08 10.99 -6.99
C ARG A 63 9.58 10.71 -5.57
N GLY A 64 8.70 10.75 -4.57
CA GLY A 64 9.01 10.42 -3.17
C GLY A 64 8.87 11.58 -2.18
N PHE A 65 9.08 11.28 -0.89
CA PHE A 65 8.81 12.19 0.24
C PHE A 65 9.69 13.45 0.30
N GLY A 66 10.73 13.55 -0.54
CA GLY A 66 11.66 14.69 -0.63
C GLY A 66 11.59 15.48 -1.94
N GLY A 67 10.64 15.19 -2.83
CA GLY A 67 10.54 15.81 -4.16
C GLY A 67 10.03 17.26 -4.16
N GLY A 68 10.75 18.19 -3.52
CA GLY A 68 10.48 19.62 -3.63
C GLY A 68 11.03 20.20 -4.92
N GLY A 69 10.17 20.79 -5.75
CA GLY A 69 10.49 21.40 -7.05
C GLY A 69 11.37 22.66 -7.03
N CYS A 70 12.33 22.77 -6.12
CA CYS A 70 13.41 23.75 -6.24
C CYS A 70 14.68 23.15 -6.89
N GLY A 71 14.71 21.83 -7.14
CA GLY A 71 15.84 21.13 -7.76
C GLY A 71 17.03 20.87 -6.82
N CYS A 72 16.91 21.17 -5.53
CA CYS A 72 17.91 20.85 -4.52
C CYS A 72 17.56 19.52 -3.84
N ASN A 73 18.10 18.40 -4.33
CA ASN A 73 18.25 17.17 -3.54
C ASN A 73 19.65 17.14 -2.92
#